data_AF-A0A2M7FMV5-F1
#
_entry.id   AF-A0A2M7FMV5-F1
#
_cell.length_a   1.000
_cell.length_b   1.000
_cell.length_c   1.000
_cell.angle_alpha   90.00
_cell.angle_beta   90.00
_cell.angle_gamma   90.00
#
_symmetry.space_group_name_H-M   'P 1'
#
loop_
_entity.id
_entity.type
_entity.pdbx_description
1 polymer ?
#
loop_
_entity_poly.entity_id
_entity_poly.type
_entity_poly.pdbx_seq_one_letter_code
_entity_poly.pdbx_strand_id
1 'polypeptide(L)'
;MTATAIPGNLAAQLRRSQRRKKVFAISLTLPLLIFLLAFFIVPIGALLVRAIENPEVASTLSRTVAVLKAWDRTSAPPDTAYAAVIADLADISEQSDAGGLARRLNSEIAGGRSLVMSTYRALPFEANLSPAQVKARMLEL
;
A
#
# COMPACT_ATOMS: atom_id res chain seq x y z
N MET A 1 -14.75 -42.19 -69.21
CA MET A 1 -15.13 -41.92 -67.81
C MET A 1 -13.85 -41.81 -67.00
N THR A 2 -13.34 -40.60 -66.76
CA THR A 2 -12.10 -40.37 -66.00
C THR A 2 -12.43 -40.35 -64.52
N ALA A 3 -11.99 -41.37 -63.79
CA ALA A 3 -12.13 -41.43 -62.34
C ALA A 3 -11.20 -40.41 -61.69
N THR A 4 -11.76 -39.35 -61.10
CA THR A 4 -11.04 -38.39 -60.29
C THR A 4 -10.55 -39.08 -59.02
N ALA A 5 -9.25 -39.39 -58.95
CA ALA A 5 -8.63 -39.90 -57.73
C ALA A 5 -8.74 -38.84 -56.63
N ILE A 6 -9.46 -39.15 -55.54
CA ILE A 6 -9.48 -38.28 -54.36
C ILE A 6 -8.11 -38.40 -53.67
N PRO A 7 -7.30 -37.33 -53.61
CA PRO A 7 -5.99 -37.41 -52.98
C PRO A 7 -6.14 -37.67 -51.48
N GLY A 8 -5.40 -38.66 -50.96
CA GLY A 8 -5.45 -39.11 -49.56
C GLY A 8 -5.03 -38.07 -48.50
N ASN A 9 -4.82 -36.81 -48.89
CA ASN A 9 -4.41 -35.71 -48.01
C ASN A 9 -5.50 -34.64 -47.79
N LEU A 10 -6.70 -34.81 -48.34
CA LEU A 10 -7.78 -33.83 -48.27
C LEU A 10 -8.17 -33.49 -46.82
N ALA A 11 -8.27 -34.51 -45.95
CA ALA A 11 -8.57 -34.32 -44.53
C ALA A 11 -7.50 -33.47 -43.82
N ALA A 12 -6.22 -33.66 -44.16
CA ALA A 12 -5.11 -32.88 -43.60
C ALA A 12 -5.12 -31.43 -44.10
N GLN A 13 -5.43 -31.22 -45.39
CA GLN A 13 -5.56 -29.88 -45.98
C GLN A 13 -6.75 -29.11 -45.37
N LEU A 14 -7.89 -29.78 -45.18
CA LEU A 14 -9.07 -29.21 -44.53
C LEU A 14 -8.79 -28.82 -43.07
N ARG A 15 -8.16 -29.70 -42.28
CA ARG A 15 -7.75 -29.37 -40.89
C ARG A 15 -6.82 -28.16 -40.83
N ARG A 16 -5.87 -28.04 -41.77
CA ARG A 16 -4.94 -26.90 -41.83
C ARG A 16 -5.66 -25.59 -42.17
N SER A 17 -6.61 -25.64 -43.11
CA SER A 17 -7.45 -24.49 -43.48
C SER A 17 -8.36 -24.05 -42.32
N GLN A 18 -9.01 -25.00 -41.66
CA GLN A 18 -9.85 -24.72 -40.48
C GLN A 18 -9.03 -24.12 -39.32
N ARG A 19 -7.84 -24.64 -39.04
CA ARG A 19 -6.95 -24.09 -38.00
C ARG A 19 -6.52 -22.65 -38.32
N ARG A 20 -6.21 -22.34 -39.59
CA ARG A 20 -5.90 -20.96 -40.03
C ARG A 20 -7.08 -20.02 -39.82
N LYS A 21 -8.29 -20.43 -40.23
CA LYS A 21 -9.50 -19.63 -40.01
C LYS A 21 -9.78 -19.40 -38.53
N LYS A 22 -9.58 -20.41 -37.68
CA LYS A 22 -9.76 -20.32 -36.22
C LYS A 22 -8.74 -19.40 -35.56
N VAL A 23 -7.46 -19.50 -35.93
CA VAL A 23 -6.40 -18.60 -35.43
C VAL A 23 -6.64 -17.16 -35.89
N PHE A 24 -7.08 -16.94 -37.13
CA PHE A 24 -7.43 -15.62 -37.64
C PHE A 24 -8.62 -15.01 -36.89
N ALA A 25 -9.67 -15.79 -36.64
CA ALA A 25 -10.82 -15.35 -35.85
C ALA A 25 -10.45 -14.98 -34.40
N ILE A 26 -9.58 -15.77 -33.75
CA ILE A 26 -9.05 -15.46 -32.41
C ILE A 26 -8.14 -14.22 -32.44
N SER A 27 -7.33 -14.07 -33.48
CA SER A 27 -6.48 -12.90 -33.67
C SER A 27 -7.26 -11.60 -33.76
N LEU A 28 -8.51 -11.64 -34.24
CA LEU A 28 -9.38 -10.46 -34.34
C LEU A 28 -9.86 -9.98 -32.97
N THR A 29 -10.04 -10.89 -31.99
CA THR A 29 -10.47 -10.55 -30.64
C THR A 29 -9.32 -10.38 -29.65
N LEU A 30 -8.11 -10.83 -30.02
CA LEU A 30 -6.91 -10.76 -29.18
C LEU A 30 -6.55 -9.33 -28.73
N PRO A 31 -6.61 -8.28 -29.58
CA PRO A 31 -6.28 -6.92 -29.15
C PRO A 31 -7.23 -6.40 -28.06
N LEU A 32 -8.52 -6.68 -28.19
CA LEU A 32 -9.53 -6.31 -27.19
C LEU A 32 -9.29 -7.05 -25.87
N LEU A 33 -8.94 -8.33 -25.93
CA LEU A 33 -8.61 -9.12 -24.75
C LEU A 33 -7.36 -8.57 -24.05
N ILE A 34 -6.29 -8.24 -24.80
CA ILE A 34 -5.08 -7.65 -24.24
C ILE A 34 -5.39 -6.30 -23.58
N PHE A 35 -6.18 -5.44 -24.23
CA PHE A 35 -6.60 -4.17 -23.67
C PHE A 35 -7.33 -4.37 -22.33
N LEU A 36 -8.31 -5.27 -22.30
CA LEU A 36 -9.05 -5.60 -21.09
C LEU A 36 -8.12 -6.11 -19.98
N LEU A 37 -7.27 -7.09 -20.29
CA LEU A 37 -6.34 -7.65 -19.32
C LEU A 37 -5.39 -6.59 -18.78
N ALA A 38 -4.83 -5.71 -19.62
CA ALA A 38 -3.96 -4.64 -19.17
C ALA A 38 -4.71 -3.66 -18.25
N PHE A 39 -5.92 -3.25 -18.62
CA PHE A 39 -6.70 -2.27 -17.87
C PHE A 39 -7.21 -2.79 -16.53
N PHE A 40 -7.36 -4.11 -16.37
CA PHE A 40 -7.73 -4.72 -15.09
C PHE A 40 -6.50 -5.16 -14.29
N ILE A 41 -5.56 -5.88 -14.90
CA ILE A 41 -4.39 -6.45 -14.19
C ILE A 41 -3.44 -5.35 -13.71
N VAL A 42 -3.18 -4.30 -14.49
CA VAL A 42 -2.24 -3.25 -14.08
C VAL A 42 -2.75 -2.49 -12.85
N PRO A 43 -3.99 -1.97 -12.80
CA PRO A 43 -4.51 -1.34 -11.58
C PRO A 43 -4.63 -2.30 -10.39
N ILE A 44 -5.02 -3.56 -10.63
CA ILE A 44 -5.07 -4.57 -9.55
C ILE A 44 -3.67 -4.79 -8.97
N GLY A 45 -2.66 -4.95 -9.83
CA GLY A 45 -1.26 -5.08 -9.42
C GLY A 45 -0.79 -3.85 -8.64
N ALA A 46 -1.09 -2.65 -9.12
CA ALA A 46 -0.77 -1.40 -8.43
C ALA A 46 -1.43 -1.30 -7.04
N LEU A 47 -2.70 -1.72 -6.92
CA LEU A 47 -3.40 -1.76 -5.63
C LEU A 47 -2.86 -2.84 -4.69
N LEU A 48 -2.46 -4.01 -5.21
CA LEU A 48 -1.84 -5.07 -4.42
C LEU A 48 -0.44 -4.67 -3.93
N VAL A 49 0.35 -4.05 -4.80
CA VAL A 49 1.65 -3.46 -4.41
C VAL A 49 1.43 -2.42 -3.33
N ARG A 50 0.49 -1.46 -3.50
CA ARG A 50 0.13 -0.49 -2.44
C ARG A 50 -0.44 -1.11 -1.18
N ALA A 51 -1.08 -2.29 -1.24
CA ALA A 51 -1.59 -2.96 -0.05
C ALA A 51 -0.47 -3.61 0.77
N ILE A 52 0.61 -4.06 0.11
CA ILE A 52 1.78 -4.71 0.71
C ILE A 52 2.84 -3.67 1.08
N GLU A 53 3.06 -2.67 0.23
CA GLU A 53 3.72 -1.41 0.54
C GLU A 53 2.82 -0.62 1.49
N ASN A 54 2.75 -1.11 2.73
CA ASN A 54 2.28 -0.38 3.90
C ASN A 54 3.52 -0.01 4.75
N PRO A 55 4.44 0.84 4.25
CA PRO A 55 5.65 1.22 4.99
C PRO A 55 5.33 2.08 6.23
N GLU A 56 4.13 2.65 6.31
CA GLU A 56 3.76 3.81 7.13
C GLU A 56 3.66 3.60 8.65
N VAL A 57 3.96 2.42 9.21
CA VAL A 57 3.89 2.24 10.68
C VAL A 57 5.23 1.89 11.31
N ALA A 58 6.14 1.22 10.58
CA ALA A 58 7.45 0.88 11.11
C ALA A 58 8.48 2.00 10.89
N SER A 59 8.39 2.77 9.80
CA SER A 59 9.29 3.91 9.54
C SER A 59 8.88 5.18 10.29
N THR A 60 7.58 5.35 10.52
CA THR A 60 7.00 6.63 10.91
C THR A 60 7.31 7.03 12.35
N LEU A 61 7.59 6.06 13.23
CA LEU A 61 7.94 6.32 14.64
C LEU A 61 9.40 5.93 14.96
N SER A 62 10.30 6.08 13.99
CA SER A 62 11.69 5.60 14.12
C SER A 62 12.43 6.22 15.31
N ARG A 63 12.27 7.52 15.59
CA ARG A 63 12.91 8.19 16.74
C ARG A 63 12.29 7.73 18.05
N THR A 64 10.97 7.61 18.08
CA THR A 64 10.21 7.17 19.25
C THR A 64 10.60 5.76 19.67
N VAL A 65 10.67 4.83 18.72
CA VAL A 65 11.10 3.44 18.98
C VAL A 65 12.53 3.39 19.49
N ALA A 66 13.44 4.22 18.96
CA ALA A 66 14.82 4.29 19.43
C ALA A 66 14.92 4.73 20.90
N VAL A 67 14.16 5.76 21.30
CA VAL A 67 14.11 6.24 22.69
C VAL A 67 13.47 5.21 23.63
N LEU A 68 12.37 4.60 23.21
CA LEU A 68 11.64 3.62 24.02
C LEU A 68 12.37 2.28 24.15
N LYS A 69 13.41 2.00 23.35
CA LYS A 69 14.22 0.78 23.47
C LYS A 69 14.90 0.66 24.83
N ALA A 70 15.28 1.78 25.44
CA ALA A 70 15.92 1.82 26.75
C ALA A 70 14.92 1.94 27.91
N TRP A 71 13.62 2.04 27.62
CA TRP A 71 12.58 2.23 28.63
C TRP A 71 12.16 0.91 29.28
N ASP A 72 12.14 0.90 30.61
CA ASP A 72 11.88 -0.28 31.44
C ASP A 72 10.40 -0.72 31.50
N ARG A 73 9.47 0.10 30.98
CA ARG A 73 8.01 -0.13 30.98
C ARG A 73 7.35 -0.20 32.36
N THR A 74 8.08 0.14 33.43
CA THR A 74 7.56 0.15 34.81
C THR A 74 7.22 1.57 35.28
N SER A 75 7.96 2.55 34.76
CA SER A 75 7.76 3.98 35.04
C SER A 75 7.13 4.68 33.84
N ALA A 76 6.67 5.93 34.02
CA ALA A 76 6.22 6.73 32.88
C ALA A 76 7.34 6.86 31.84
N PRO A 77 7.03 6.89 30.51
CA PRO A 77 8.03 7.12 29.49
C PRO A 77 8.84 8.40 29.76
N PRO A 78 10.13 8.42 29.40
CA PRO A 78 10.96 9.61 29.56
C PRO A 78 10.39 10.75 28.72
N ASP A 79 10.59 12.00 29.16
CA ASP A 79 10.09 13.18 28.45
C ASP A 79 10.63 13.27 27.01
N THR A 80 11.81 12.71 26.75
CA THR A 80 12.40 12.57 25.42
C THR A 80 11.57 11.70 24.46
N ALA A 81 10.76 10.77 24.98
CA ALA A 81 9.87 9.97 24.15
C ALA A 81 8.73 10.82 23.58
N TYR A 82 8.20 11.77 24.35
CA TYR A 82 7.16 12.71 23.90
C TYR A 82 7.71 13.63 22.80
N ALA A 83 8.92 14.17 22.99
CA ALA A 83 9.61 14.96 21.97
C ALA A 83 9.87 14.15 20.69
N ALA A 84 10.25 12.87 20.82
CA ALA A 84 10.47 11.98 19.68
C ALA A 84 9.18 11.72 18.89
N VAL A 85 8.04 11.53 19.56
CA VAL A 85 6.73 11.36 18.91
C VAL A 85 6.38 12.58 18.07
N ILE A 86 6.55 13.79 18.63
CA ILE A 86 6.26 15.03 17.89
C ILE A 86 7.18 15.18 16.69
N ALA A 87 8.47 14.88 16.85
CA ALA A 87 9.43 14.96 15.75
C ALA A 87 9.12 13.93 14.64
N ASP A 88 8.72 12.72 15.02
CA ASP A 88 8.31 11.67 14.09
C ASP A 88 7.02 12.03 13.36
N LEU A 89 6.01 12.55 14.07
CA LEU A 89 4.74 12.99 13.48
C LEU A 89 4.91 14.22 12.58
N ALA A 90 5.85 15.12 12.89
CA ALA A 90 6.13 16.29 12.07
C ALA A 90 6.84 15.96 10.75
N ASP A 91 7.56 14.83 10.70
CA ASP A 91 8.23 14.34 9.48
C ASP A 91 7.25 13.64 8.52
N ILE A 92 6.01 13.38 8.95
CA ILE A 92 4.97 12.84 8.07
C ILE A 92 4.51 13.90 7.07
N SER A 93 4.72 13.64 5.78
CA SER A 93 4.28 14.53 4.70
C SER A 93 2.86 14.26 4.22
N GLU A 94 2.43 12.98 4.20
CA GLU A 94 1.13 12.58 3.70
C GLU A 94 0.17 12.24 4.85
N GLN A 95 -1.05 12.77 4.79
CA GLN A 95 -2.05 12.51 5.84
C GLN A 95 -2.51 11.05 5.89
N SER A 96 -2.38 10.30 4.78
CA SER A 96 -2.58 8.86 4.73
C SER A 96 -1.73 8.13 5.77
N ASP A 97 -0.47 8.52 5.89
CA ASP A 97 0.55 7.91 6.76
C ASP A 97 0.20 8.05 8.23
N ALA A 98 -0.19 9.27 8.64
CA ALA A 98 -0.73 9.51 9.98
C ALA A 98 -2.01 8.69 10.22
N GLY A 99 -2.84 8.53 9.18
CA GLY A 99 -4.06 7.72 9.22
C GLY A 99 -3.81 6.21 9.38
N GLY A 100 -2.75 5.69 8.75
CA GLY A 100 -2.27 4.32 8.87
C GLY A 100 -1.77 4.02 10.29
N LEU A 101 -0.89 4.88 10.81
CA LEU A 101 -0.42 4.82 12.21
C LEU A 101 -1.58 4.85 13.20
N ALA A 102 -2.51 5.80 13.02
CA ALA A 102 -3.69 5.95 13.86
C ALA A 102 -4.56 4.70 13.87
N ARG A 103 -4.74 4.03 12.72
CA ARG A 103 -5.49 2.78 12.62
C ARG A 103 -4.79 1.63 13.35
N ARG A 104 -3.47 1.50 13.22
CA ARG A 104 -2.69 0.45 13.90
C ARG A 104 -2.72 0.62 15.41
N LEU A 105 -2.54 1.84 15.92
CA LEU A 105 -2.61 2.10 17.37
C LEU A 105 -4.03 1.85 17.90
N ASN A 106 -5.05 2.20 17.13
CA ASN A 106 -6.44 1.97 17.53
C ASN A 106 -6.82 0.50 17.62
N SER A 107 -6.13 -0.41 16.91
CA SER A 107 -6.38 -1.84 17.05
C SER A 107 -5.83 -2.41 18.35
N GLU A 108 -4.83 -1.76 18.95
CA GLU A 108 -4.25 -2.15 20.25
C GLU A 108 -4.98 -1.47 21.41
N ILE A 109 -5.33 -0.18 21.27
CA ILE A 109 -5.98 0.62 22.30
C ILE A 109 -7.15 1.39 21.68
N ALA A 110 -8.37 1.14 22.17
CA ALA A 110 -9.55 1.86 21.74
C ALA A 110 -9.39 3.38 21.99
N GLY A 111 -9.71 4.20 20.98
CA GLY A 111 -9.53 5.65 21.04
C GLY A 111 -8.16 6.13 20.54
N GLY A 112 -7.20 5.22 20.29
CA GLY A 112 -5.88 5.56 19.77
C GLY A 112 -5.91 6.32 18.44
N ARG A 113 -6.92 6.07 17.59
CA ARG A 113 -7.06 6.82 16.32
C ARG A 113 -7.28 8.30 16.56
N SER A 114 -8.21 8.63 17.46
CA SER A 114 -8.56 10.01 17.75
C SER A 114 -7.37 10.74 18.38
N LEU A 115 -6.66 10.09 19.30
CA LEU A 115 -5.48 10.65 19.97
C LEU A 115 -4.34 10.96 18.98
N VAL A 116 -4.01 10.02 18.09
CA VAL A 116 -2.96 10.22 17.08
C VAL A 116 -3.35 11.33 16.12
N MET A 117 -4.60 11.33 15.64
CA MET A 117 -5.05 12.34 14.67
C MET A 117 -5.22 13.73 15.28
N SER A 118 -5.62 13.86 16.55
CA SER A 118 -5.68 15.15 17.24
C SER A 118 -4.28 15.71 17.46
N THR A 119 -3.35 14.86 17.90
CA THR A 119 -1.93 15.23 18.08
C THR A 119 -1.29 15.65 16.77
N TYR A 120 -1.47 14.88 15.69
CA TYR A 120 -0.94 15.22 14.36
C TYR A 120 -1.49 16.55 13.84
N ARG A 121 -2.79 16.81 14.02
CA ARG A 121 -3.42 18.07 13.60
C ARG A 121 -3.00 19.29 14.42
N ALA A 122 -2.51 19.08 15.64
CA ALA A 122 -2.02 20.15 16.50
C ALA A 122 -0.59 20.60 16.14
N LEU A 123 0.07 19.92 15.20
CA LEU A 123 1.39 20.29 14.70
C LEU A 123 1.33 21.43 13.66
N PRO A 124 2.41 22.22 13.53
CA PRO A 124 3.64 22.16 14.32
C PRO A 124 3.47 22.80 15.71
N PHE A 125 4.21 22.28 16.69
CA PHE A 125 4.38 22.97 17.98
C PHE A 125 5.37 24.14 17.86
N GLU A 126 5.43 24.95 18.92
CA GLU A 126 6.37 26.07 19.04
C GLU A 126 7.83 25.61 18.90
N ALA A 127 8.67 26.44 18.29
CA ALA A 127 10.09 26.13 18.11
C ALA A 127 10.85 26.17 19.45
N ASN A 128 11.86 25.31 19.59
CA ASN A 128 12.79 25.25 20.73
C ASN A 128 12.18 24.86 22.10
N LEU A 129 11.06 24.12 22.11
CA LEU A 129 10.53 23.54 23.34
C LEU A 129 11.47 22.47 23.90
N SER A 130 11.72 22.51 25.21
CA SER A 130 12.38 21.39 25.91
C SER A 130 11.48 20.15 25.92
N PRO A 131 12.03 18.93 26.05
CA PRO A 131 11.22 17.70 26.10
C PRO A 131 10.11 17.72 27.17
N ALA A 132 10.37 18.35 28.32
CA ALA A 132 9.38 18.50 29.38
C ALA A 132 8.21 19.44 28.97
N GLN A 133 8.52 20.53 28.26
CA GLN A 133 7.49 21.45 27.74
C GLN A 133 6.67 20.80 26.63
N VAL A 134 7.29 20.01 25.76
CA VAL A 134 6.58 19.24 24.73
C VAL A 134 5.57 18.30 25.38
N LYS A 135 5.98 17.56 26.42
CA LYS A 135 5.08 16.70 27.19
C LYS A 135 3.92 17.47 27.81
N ALA A 136 4.18 18.61 28.46
CA ALA A 136 3.13 19.44 29.04
C ALA A 136 2.11 19.88 27.97
N ARG A 137 2.60 20.37 26.82
CA ARG A 137 1.75 20.79 25.71
C ARG A 137 0.89 19.67 25.14
N MET A 138 1.44 18.45 25.04
CA MET A 138 0.69 17.27 24.58
C MET A 138 -0.44 16.87 25.52
N LEU A 139 -0.27 17.06 26.83
CA LEU A 139 -1.29 16.73 27.83
C LEU A 139 -2.46 17.73 27.84
N GLU A 140 -2.32 18.87 27.18
CA GLU A 140 -3.34 19.92 27.05
C GLU A 140 -4.15 19.84 25.73
N LEU A 141 -3.90 18.84 24.88
CA LEU A 141 -4.62 18.61 23.63
C LEU A 141 -6.00 17.96 23.85
#